data_AF-A0A2S1LLM3-F1
#
_entry.id   AF-A0A2S1LLM3-F1
#
_cell.length_a   1.000
_cell.length_b   1.000
_cell.length_c   1.000
_cell.angle_alpha   90.00
_cell.angle_beta   90.00
_cell.angle_gamma   90.00
#
_symmetry.space_group_name_H-M   'P 1'
#
loop_
_entity.id
_entity.type
_entity.pdbx_description
1 polymer ?
#
loop_
_entity_poly.entity_id
_entity_poly.type
_entity_poly.pdbx_seq_one_letter_code
_entity_poly.pdbx_strand_id
1 'polypeptide(L)'
;MFNQSQLLNRALVLSKFSDADIAQLYEEYRNSLDLELRLTVEIMLAQDKECRIASVFNMDTMKKVDRINRQKLQMILSEKGYPSRKKIGSYSLNQKNVNLNALFLHADPIQLQEELLSKLKQYVINGDCPPYIYAGPFDKLMLSYGAETQLYGTMNKNYKELMPLQYPKKLDSLRKSIGLPHIDYSKWRLKTKYNTSFDYDLK
;
A
#
# COMPACT_ATOMS: atom_id res chain seq x y z
N MET A 1 22.12 17.52 -6.54
CA MET A 1 22.38 16.71 -5.31
C MET A 1 21.05 16.37 -4.64
N PHE A 2 20.82 15.10 -4.29
CA PHE A 2 19.57 14.68 -3.63
C PHE A 2 19.68 14.97 -2.13
N ASN A 3 19.05 16.05 -1.66
CA ASN A 3 19.23 16.60 -0.29
C ASN A 3 18.83 15.66 0.87
N GLN A 4 18.31 14.45 0.61
CA GLN A 4 17.69 13.61 1.65
C GLN A 4 18.24 12.18 1.76
N SER A 5 19.18 11.73 0.91
CA SER A 5 19.69 10.35 0.97
C SER A 5 21.22 10.30 0.89
N GLN A 6 21.85 10.15 2.06
CA GLN A 6 23.32 9.97 2.16
C GLN A 6 23.80 8.72 1.40
N LEU A 7 23.02 7.64 1.41
CA LEU A 7 23.37 6.42 0.69
C LEU A 7 23.30 6.62 -0.83
N LEU A 8 22.25 7.27 -1.34
CA LEU A 8 22.11 7.55 -2.77
C LEU A 8 23.21 8.50 -3.24
N ASN A 9 23.48 9.57 -2.49
CA ASN A 9 24.57 10.48 -2.82
C ASN A 9 25.92 9.76 -2.83
N ARG A 10 26.18 8.87 -1.86
CA ARG A 10 27.40 8.05 -1.85
C ARG A 10 27.46 7.10 -3.05
N ALA A 11 26.34 6.46 -3.41
CA ALA A 11 26.27 5.58 -4.56
C ALA A 11 26.54 6.33 -5.87
N LEU A 12 25.98 7.53 -6.06
CA LEU A 12 26.20 8.37 -7.24
C LEU A 12 27.66 8.84 -7.35
N VAL A 13 28.28 9.22 -6.22
CA VAL A 13 29.71 9.58 -6.21
C VAL A 13 30.57 8.37 -6.59
N LEU A 14 30.23 7.17 -6.09
CA LEU A 14 30.98 5.95 -6.40
C LEU A 14 30.76 5.46 -7.83
N SER A 15 29.59 5.68 -8.41
CA SER A 15 29.26 5.22 -9.77
C SER A 15 29.94 6.03 -10.86
N LYS A 16 30.42 7.25 -10.55
CA LYS A 16 31.04 8.18 -11.50
C LYS A 16 30.14 8.55 -12.69
N PHE A 17 28.82 8.49 -12.51
CA PHE A 17 27.88 8.95 -13.54
C PHE A 17 27.97 10.46 -13.69
N SER A 18 28.04 10.92 -14.93
CA SER A 18 27.88 12.33 -15.30
C SER A 18 26.41 12.74 -15.22
N ASP A 19 26.14 14.04 -15.22
CA ASP A 19 24.76 14.55 -15.30
C ASP A 19 24.05 14.08 -16.59
N ALA A 20 24.80 13.91 -17.69
CA ALA A 20 24.26 13.37 -18.94
C ALA A 20 23.84 11.90 -18.80
N ASP A 21 24.65 11.08 -18.12
CA ASP A 21 24.30 9.67 -17.83
C ASP A 21 23.03 9.59 -16.97
N ILE A 22 22.94 10.44 -15.95
CA ILE A 22 21.76 10.49 -15.06
C ILE A 22 20.52 10.91 -15.85
N ALA A 23 20.63 11.91 -16.74
CA ALA A 23 19.52 12.35 -17.58
C ALA A 23 19.06 11.24 -18.53
N GLN A 24 20.00 10.53 -19.16
CA GLN A 24 19.69 9.40 -20.03
C GLN A 24 18.99 8.26 -19.26
N LEU A 25 19.54 7.86 -18.10
CA LEU A 25 18.95 6.83 -17.24
C LEU A 25 17.53 7.21 -16.78
N TYR A 26 17.29 8.51 -16.55
CA TYR A 26 15.97 9.00 -16.21
C TYR A 26 14.98 8.88 -17.37
N GLU A 27 15.38 9.21 -18.59
CA GLU A 27 14.53 9.03 -19.78
C GLU A 27 14.28 7.55 -20.09
N GLU A 28 15.28 6.69 -19.96
CA GLU A 28 15.12 5.23 -20.08
C GLU A 28 14.12 4.70 -19.05
N TYR A 29 14.27 5.10 -17.79
CA TYR A 29 13.31 4.78 -16.74
C TYR A 29 11.91 5.28 -17.10
N ARG A 30 11.77 6.54 -17.52
CA ARG A 30 10.46 7.13 -17.86
C ARG A 30 9.80 6.41 -19.02
N ASN A 31 10.55 6.04 -20.05
CA ASN A 31 10.06 5.31 -21.21
C ASN A 31 9.68 3.86 -20.90
N SER A 32 10.21 3.28 -19.82
CA SER A 32 9.83 1.94 -19.35
C SER A 32 8.46 1.90 -18.64
N LEU A 33 7.89 3.05 -18.28
CA LEU A 33 6.68 3.12 -17.46
C LEU A 33 5.40 2.98 -18.29
N ASP A 34 4.42 2.28 -17.72
CA ASP A 34 3.05 2.23 -18.22
C ASP A 34 2.27 3.47 -17.72
N LEU A 35 2.36 4.57 -18.46
CA LEU A 35 1.75 5.85 -18.10
C LEU A 35 0.22 5.86 -18.24
N GLU A 36 -0.34 5.01 -19.09
CA GLU A 36 -1.80 4.84 -19.21
C GLU A 36 -2.37 4.12 -17.98
N LEU A 37 -1.72 3.04 -17.55
CA LEU A 37 -2.07 2.37 -16.31
C LEU A 37 -1.87 3.29 -15.10
N ARG A 38 -0.81 4.10 -15.11
CA ARG A 38 -0.60 5.13 -14.08
C ARG A 38 -1.78 6.10 -14.03
N LEU A 39 -2.20 6.67 -15.16
CA LEU A 39 -3.32 7.61 -15.22
C LEU A 39 -4.61 6.97 -14.70
N THR A 40 -4.84 5.70 -15.05
CA THR A 40 -5.98 4.93 -14.55
C THR A 40 -5.98 4.83 -13.03
N VAL A 41 -4.82 4.49 -12.44
CA VAL A 41 -4.64 4.42 -10.98
C VAL A 41 -4.86 5.79 -10.33
N GLU A 42 -4.31 6.85 -10.90
CA GLU A 42 -4.49 8.22 -10.38
C GLU A 42 -5.97 8.63 -10.35
N ILE A 43 -6.73 8.34 -11.40
CA ILE A 43 -8.17 8.62 -11.48
C ILE A 43 -8.94 7.83 -10.43
N MET A 44 -8.66 6.53 -10.29
CA MET A 44 -9.33 5.68 -9.30
C MET A 44 -9.13 6.20 -7.87
N LEU A 45 -7.89 6.60 -7.55
CA LEU A 45 -7.55 7.17 -6.24
C LEU A 45 -8.20 8.53 -6.00
N ALA A 46 -8.26 9.39 -7.03
CA ALA A 46 -8.95 10.67 -6.93
C ALA A 46 -10.44 10.47 -6.67
N GLN A 47 -11.10 9.59 -7.43
CA GLN A 47 -12.53 9.29 -7.28
C GLN A 47 -12.88 8.69 -5.91
N ASP A 48 -12.06 7.76 -5.41
CA ASP A 48 -12.23 7.19 -4.06
C ASP A 48 -12.09 8.25 -2.97
N LYS A 49 -11.13 9.17 -3.12
CA LYS A 49 -10.97 10.28 -2.17
C LYS A 49 -12.16 11.24 -2.23
N GLU A 50 -12.56 11.66 -3.43
CA GLU A 50 -13.59 12.69 -3.64
C GLU A 50 -14.95 12.27 -3.10
N CYS A 51 -15.40 11.02 -3.33
CA CYS A 51 -16.70 10.56 -2.85
C CYS A 51 -16.80 10.43 -1.32
N ARG A 52 -15.66 10.50 -0.62
CA ARG A 52 -15.52 10.39 0.84
C ARG A 52 -15.28 11.74 1.53
N ILE A 53 -15.21 12.84 0.78
CA ILE A 53 -15.11 14.18 1.35
C ILE A 53 -16.46 14.53 2.01
N ALA A 54 -16.43 14.93 3.29
CA ALA A 54 -17.63 15.16 4.10
C ALA A 54 -18.63 16.14 3.47
N SER A 55 -18.15 17.19 2.79
CA SER A 55 -19.01 18.21 2.16
C SER A 55 -19.82 17.71 0.95
N VAL A 56 -19.43 16.58 0.36
CA VAL A 56 -20.06 15.98 -0.82
C VAL A 56 -20.44 14.51 -0.60
N PHE A 57 -20.41 14.06 0.66
CA PHE A 57 -20.58 12.65 0.99
C PHE A 57 -21.99 12.17 0.63
N ASN A 58 -22.04 11.12 -0.17
CA ASN A 58 -23.26 10.42 -0.51
C ASN A 58 -22.98 8.91 -0.54
N MET A 59 -23.77 8.15 0.21
CA MET A 59 -23.57 6.71 0.39
C MET A 59 -23.71 5.93 -0.93
N ASP A 60 -24.64 6.31 -1.80
CA ASP A 60 -24.86 5.63 -3.08
C ASP A 60 -23.73 5.93 -4.08
N THR A 61 -23.25 7.17 -4.09
CA THR A 61 -22.05 7.57 -4.85
C THR A 61 -20.84 6.79 -4.39
N MET A 62 -20.62 6.68 -3.07
CA MET A 62 -19.51 5.92 -2.49
C MET A 62 -19.59 4.43 -2.88
N LYS A 63 -20.75 3.78 -2.71
CA LYS A 63 -20.95 2.38 -3.12
C LYS A 63 -20.74 2.18 -4.61
N LYS A 64 -21.17 3.13 -5.45
CA LYS A 64 -20.95 3.11 -6.90
C LYS A 64 -19.46 3.20 -7.24
N VAL A 65 -18.73 4.12 -6.61
CA VAL A 65 -17.28 4.27 -6.80
C VAL A 65 -16.54 3.01 -6.34
N ASP A 66 -16.88 2.45 -5.19
CA ASP A 66 -16.27 1.22 -4.66
C ASP A 66 -16.47 0.04 -5.62
N ARG A 67 -17.69 -0.11 -6.16
CA ARG A 67 -18.00 -1.13 -7.17
C ARG A 67 -17.17 -0.96 -8.45
N ILE A 68 -17.09 0.26 -8.98
CA ILE A 68 -16.31 0.55 -10.20
C ILE A 68 -14.82 0.30 -9.96
N ASN A 69 -14.28 0.77 -8.84
CA ASN A 69 -12.87 0.61 -8.52
C ASN A 69 -12.51 -0.87 -8.34
N ARG A 70 -13.39 -1.65 -7.70
CA ARG A 70 -13.21 -3.09 -7.56
C ARG A 70 -13.15 -3.81 -8.91
N GLN A 71 -14.09 -3.51 -9.83
CA GLN A 71 -14.06 -4.09 -11.18
C GLN A 71 -12.78 -3.73 -11.93
N LYS A 72 -12.34 -2.47 -11.86
CA LYS A 72 -11.08 -2.02 -12.46
C LYS A 72 -9.87 -2.71 -11.84
N LEU A 73 -9.82 -2.87 -10.51
CA LEU A 73 -8.73 -3.58 -9.83
C LEU A 73 -8.61 -5.02 -10.33
N GLN A 74 -9.74 -5.71 -10.50
CA GLN A 74 -9.73 -7.08 -11.02
C GLN A 74 -9.18 -7.14 -12.45
N MET A 75 -9.67 -6.27 -13.34
CA MET A 75 -9.18 -6.19 -14.72
C MET A 75 -7.68 -5.87 -14.77
N ILE A 76 -7.23 -4.88 -13.99
CA ILE A 76 -5.82 -4.51 -13.89
C ILE A 76 -4.99 -5.71 -13.42
N LEU A 77 -5.40 -6.39 -12.33
CA LEU A 77 -4.65 -7.52 -11.81
C LEU A 77 -4.66 -8.74 -12.74
N SER A 78 -5.69 -8.94 -13.57
CA SER A 78 -5.74 -10.03 -14.56
C SER A 78 -4.94 -9.73 -15.83
N GLU A 79 -4.99 -8.51 -16.33
CA GLU A 79 -4.43 -8.16 -17.64
C GLU A 79 -3.04 -7.55 -17.54
N LYS A 80 -2.78 -6.77 -16.50
CA LYS A 80 -1.56 -5.97 -16.32
C LYS A 80 -0.78 -6.39 -15.08
N GLY A 81 -1.35 -7.20 -14.20
CA GLY A 81 -0.78 -7.51 -12.90
C GLY A 81 -0.76 -6.31 -11.95
N TYR A 82 -0.03 -6.44 -10.83
CA TYR A 82 0.00 -5.36 -9.82
C TYR A 82 0.74 -4.11 -10.38
N PRO A 83 0.13 -2.91 -10.30
CA PRO A 83 0.74 -1.67 -10.78
C PRO A 83 1.79 -1.18 -9.77
N SER A 84 2.92 -1.89 -9.73
CA SER A 84 4.03 -1.60 -8.85
C SER A 84 4.71 -0.29 -9.22
N ARG A 85 5.52 0.26 -8.30
CA ARG A 85 6.34 1.45 -8.58
C ARG A 85 7.33 1.24 -9.72
N LYS A 86 7.75 -0.01 -9.97
CA LYS A 86 8.61 -0.36 -11.12
C LYS A 86 7.85 -0.23 -12.44
N LYS A 87 6.53 -0.50 -12.43
CA LYS A 87 5.69 -0.51 -13.62
C LYS A 87 5.07 0.84 -13.95
N ILE A 88 4.53 1.55 -12.95
CA ILE A 88 3.80 2.80 -13.16
C ILE A 88 4.52 4.03 -12.58
N GLY A 89 5.72 3.83 -12.03
CA GLY A 89 6.53 4.87 -11.41
C GLY A 89 6.10 5.21 -9.98
N SER A 90 6.92 6.03 -9.31
CA SER A 90 6.69 6.45 -7.92
C SER A 90 6.00 7.82 -7.81
N TYR A 91 5.81 8.31 -6.58
CA TYR A 91 5.39 9.70 -6.32
C TYR A 91 6.34 10.73 -6.94
N SER A 92 7.64 10.42 -7.02
CA SER A 92 8.65 11.34 -7.56
C SER A 92 8.45 11.70 -9.04
N LEU A 93 7.68 10.91 -9.79
CA LEU A 93 7.46 11.14 -11.22
C LEU A 93 6.65 12.41 -11.50
N ASN A 94 5.58 12.65 -10.74
CA ASN A 94 4.67 13.78 -10.96
C ASN A 94 3.96 14.27 -9.68
N GLN A 95 4.44 13.89 -8.50
CA GLN A 95 3.91 14.27 -7.19
C GLN A 95 2.47 13.80 -6.91
N LYS A 96 2.00 12.77 -7.62
CA LYS A 96 0.69 12.14 -7.36
C LYS A 96 0.84 10.81 -6.64
N ASN A 97 -0.12 10.52 -5.76
CA ASN A 97 -0.18 9.28 -5.03
C ASN A 97 -0.57 8.12 -5.96
N VAL A 98 0.13 6.99 -5.85
CA VAL A 98 -0.15 5.73 -6.56
C VAL A 98 -0.31 4.55 -5.60
N ASN A 99 -0.46 4.83 -4.29
CA ASN A 99 -0.66 3.81 -3.28
C ASN A 99 -2.11 3.31 -3.29
N LEU A 100 -2.29 2.03 -3.66
CA LEU A 100 -3.60 1.40 -3.81
C LEU A 100 -4.25 0.91 -2.51
N ASN A 101 -3.63 1.13 -1.34
CA ASN A 101 -4.11 0.57 -0.07
C ASN A 101 -5.59 0.85 0.21
N ALA A 102 -6.00 2.11 0.01
CA ALA A 102 -7.38 2.53 0.23
C ALA A 102 -8.35 1.77 -0.69
N LEU A 103 -8.04 1.64 -1.98
CA LEU A 103 -8.90 0.96 -2.94
C LEU A 103 -9.11 -0.52 -2.58
N PHE A 104 -8.04 -1.20 -2.15
CA PHE A 104 -8.15 -2.59 -1.71
C PHE A 104 -8.89 -2.73 -0.39
N LEU A 105 -8.70 -1.80 0.56
CA LEU A 105 -9.47 -1.79 1.80
C LEU A 105 -10.95 -1.51 1.56
N HIS A 106 -11.30 -0.68 0.60
CA HIS A 106 -12.68 -0.31 0.29
C HIS A 106 -13.39 -1.31 -0.62
N ALA A 107 -12.66 -2.17 -1.33
CA ALA A 107 -13.25 -3.27 -2.09
C ALA A 107 -14.09 -4.16 -1.17
N ASP A 108 -15.32 -4.45 -1.57
CA ASP A 108 -16.26 -5.28 -0.81
C ASP A 108 -15.66 -6.67 -0.50
N PRO A 109 -15.64 -7.08 0.79
CA PRO A 109 -15.03 -8.33 1.23
C PRO A 109 -15.62 -9.60 0.64
N ILE A 110 -16.94 -9.72 0.51
CA ILE A 110 -17.53 -11.07 0.49
C ILE A 110 -17.45 -11.76 -0.88
N GLN A 111 -17.56 -11.01 -1.97
CA GLN A 111 -17.74 -11.63 -3.29
C GLN A 111 -16.46 -11.67 -4.13
N LEU A 112 -15.45 -10.86 -3.77
CA LEU A 112 -14.33 -10.57 -4.66
C LEU A 112 -12.98 -10.48 -3.94
N GLN A 113 -12.95 -10.38 -2.61
CA GLN A 113 -11.67 -10.32 -1.91
C GLN A 113 -10.94 -11.67 -1.91
N GLU A 114 -11.59 -12.84 -1.87
CA GLU A 114 -10.81 -14.09 -1.80
C GLU A 114 -9.91 -14.30 -3.03
N GLU A 115 -10.44 -14.13 -4.24
CA GLU A 115 -9.65 -14.22 -5.48
C GLU A 115 -8.62 -13.10 -5.60
N LEU A 116 -9.03 -11.86 -5.27
CA LEU A 116 -8.17 -10.68 -5.32
C LEU A 116 -7.02 -10.78 -4.31
N LEU A 117 -7.29 -11.28 -3.10
CA LEU A 117 -6.33 -11.48 -2.03
C LEU A 117 -5.37 -12.61 -2.36
N SER A 118 -5.85 -13.70 -2.97
CA SER A 118 -4.98 -14.78 -3.44
C SER A 118 -3.95 -14.26 -4.45
N LYS A 119 -4.41 -13.49 -5.45
CA LYS A 119 -3.51 -12.83 -6.43
C LYS A 119 -2.59 -11.81 -5.76
N LEU A 120 -3.10 -10.97 -4.86
CA LEU A 120 -2.29 -10.01 -4.11
C LEU A 120 -1.18 -10.69 -3.32
N LYS A 121 -1.47 -11.81 -2.65
CA LYS A 121 -0.48 -12.59 -1.90
C LYS A 121 0.66 -13.04 -2.82
N GLN A 122 0.36 -13.49 -4.03
CA GLN A 122 1.39 -13.85 -5.02
C GLN A 122 2.26 -12.65 -5.40
N TYR A 123 1.65 -11.48 -5.66
CA TYR A 123 2.41 -10.26 -5.94
C TYR A 123 3.26 -9.80 -4.76
N VAL A 124 2.84 -10.05 -3.52
CA VAL A 124 3.64 -9.78 -2.32
C VAL A 124 4.84 -10.72 -2.26
N ILE A 125 4.64 -12.02 -2.47
CA ILE A 125 5.71 -13.03 -2.48
C ILE A 125 6.75 -12.72 -3.56
N ASN A 126 6.31 -12.23 -4.72
CA ASN A 126 7.19 -11.86 -5.84
C ASN A 126 7.87 -10.49 -5.66
N GLY A 127 7.53 -9.73 -4.61
CA GLY A 127 8.11 -8.41 -4.33
C GLY A 127 7.57 -7.27 -5.20
N ASP A 128 6.47 -7.47 -5.92
CA ASP A 128 5.81 -6.45 -6.74
C ASP A 128 4.82 -5.61 -5.93
N CYS A 129 4.24 -6.20 -4.90
CA CYS A 129 3.23 -5.58 -4.04
C CYS A 129 3.75 -5.36 -2.62
N PRO A 130 3.64 -4.15 -2.05
CA PRO A 130 3.93 -3.93 -0.64
C PRO A 130 3.02 -4.78 0.26
N PRO A 131 3.54 -5.42 1.31
CA PRO A 131 2.79 -6.43 2.05
C PRO A 131 1.59 -5.91 2.85
N TYR A 132 1.61 -4.62 3.21
CA TYR A 132 0.47 -3.98 3.88
C TYR A 132 -0.77 -3.88 2.97
N ILE A 133 -0.59 -3.88 1.64
CA ILE A 133 -1.69 -3.88 0.65
C ILE A 133 -2.49 -5.19 0.69
N TYR A 134 -1.84 -6.30 1.07
CA TYR A 134 -2.51 -7.59 1.26
C TYR A 134 -3.04 -7.76 2.68
N ALA A 135 -2.20 -7.46 3.68
CA ALA A 135 -2.51 -7.75 5.08
C ALA A 135 -3.73 -6.99 5.61
N GLY A 136 -3.86 -5.71 5.26
CA GLY A 136 -5.00 -4.86 5.66
C GLY A 136 -6.35 -5.42 5.20
N PRO A 137 -6.54 -5.61 3.88
CA PRO A 137 -7.76 -6.19 3.34
C PRO A 137 -7.99 -7.63 3.83
N PHE A 138 -6.94 -8.44 4.06
CA PHE A 138 -7.09 -9.79 4.63
C PHE A 138 -7.65 -9.77 6.05
N ASP A 139 -7.07 -8.96 6.95
CA ASP A 139 -7.58 -8.82 8.31
C ASP A 139 -9.00 -8.23 8.31
N LYS A 140 -9.28 -7.26 7.42
CA LYS A 140 -10.64 -6.73 7.23
C LYS A 140 -11.62 -7.83 6.77
N LEU A 141 -11.22 -8.70 5.86
CA LEU A 141 -12.03 -9.81 5.37
C LEU A 141 -12.42 -10.75 6.51
N MET A 142 -11.43 -11.17 7.30
CA MET A 142 -11.64 -12.04 8.47
C MET A 142 -12.70 -11.46 9.41
N LEU A 143 -12.54 -10.19 9.79
CA LEU A 143 -13.48 -9.49 10.68
C LEU A 143 -14.87 -9.35 10.03
N SER A 144 -14.93 -9.15 8.72
CA SER A 144 -16.21 -9.03 7.98
C SER A 144 -16.99 -10.34 7.91
N TYR A 145 -16.31 -11.49 7.93
CA TYR A 145 -16.93 -12.82 8.07
C TYR A 145 -17.29 -13.18 9.53
N GLY A 146 -17.16 -12.22 10.46
CA GLY A 146 -17.53 -12.42 11.86
C GLY A 146 -16.43 -13.00 12.74
N ALA A 147 -15.18 -13.07 12.26
CA ALA A 147 -14.07 -13.38 13.16
C ALA A 147 -13.90 -12.25 14.20
N GLU A 148 -13.63 -12.62 15.45
CA GLU A 148 -13.32 -11.67 16.52
C GLU A 148 -11.83 -11.30 16.56
N THR A 149 -11.01 -11.96 15.74
CA THR A 149 -9.56 -11.82 15.72
C THR A 149 -9.01 -11.60 14.31
N GLN A 150 -7.83 -10.99 14.23
CA GLN A 150 -7.08 -10.74 12.99
C GLN A 150 -5.73 -11.46 12.97
N LEU A 151 -5.16 -11.66 11.79
CA LEU A 151 -3.95 -12.46 11.60
C LEU A 151 -2.67 -11.62 11.60
N TYR A 152 -2.66 -10.47 10.90
CA TYR A 152 -1.46 -9.66 10.69
C TYR A 152 -1.40 -8.41 11.58
N GLY A 153 -2.45 -8.07 12.30
CA GLY A 153 -2.47 -6.94 13.22
C GLY A 153 -2.47 -5.59 12.49
N THR A 154 -3.36 -5.42 11.52
CA THR A 154 -3.48 -4.22 10.70
C THR A 154 -4.71 -3.36 11.00
N MET A 155 -5.68 -3.91 11.72
CA MET A 155 -6.95 -3.29 12.05
C MET A 155 -6.96 -2.80 13.50
N ASN A 156 -7.40 -1.56 13.70
CA ASN A 156 -7.56 -0.96 15.01
C ASN A 156 -9.03 -0.66 15.28
N LYS A 157 -9.47 -0.88 16.51
CA LYS A 157 -10.72 -0.37 17.06
C LYS A 157 -10.57 1.13 17.32
N ASN A 158 -11.50 1.91 16.77
CA ASN A 158 -11.56 3.37 16.95
C ASN A 158 -10.22 4.11 16.72
N TYR A 159 -9.38 3.58 15.82
CA TYR A 159 -8.04 4.09 15.49
C TYR A 159 -7.04 4.13 16.66
N LYS A 160 -7.34 3.53 17.81
CA LYS A 160 -6.52 3.63 19.03
C LYS A 160 -5.99 2.29 19.53
N GLU A 161 -6.84 1.27 19.51
CA GLU A 161 -6.56 -0.03 20.12
C GLU A 161 -6.47 -1.08 19.02
N LEU A 162 -5.48 -1.96 19.08
CA LEU A 162 -5.34 -3.05 18.11
C LEU A 162 -6.50 -4.03 18.30
N MET A 163 -7.17 -4.44 17.21
CA MET A 163 -8.18 -5.50 17.31
C MET A 163 -7.51 -6.82 17.78
N PRO A 164 -8.24 -7.71 18.49
CA PRO A 164 -7.68 -8.95 19.03
C PRO A 164 -6.93 -9.79 17.98
N LEU A 165 -5.84 -10.43 18.39
CA LEU A 165 -4.97 -11.20 17.49
C LEU A 165 -5.28 -12.70 17.59
N GLN A 166 -5.32 -13.39 16.46
CA GLN A 166 -5.53 -14.85 16.43
C GLN A 166 -4.34 -15.58 17.08
N TYR A 167 -3.12 -15.10 16.83
CA TYR A 167 -1.89 -15.68 17.36
C TYR A 167 -0.93 -14.61 17.92
N PRO A 168 -1.21 -14.01 19.10
CA PRO A 168 -0.41 -12.91 19.64
C PRO A 168 1.09 -13.24 19.73
N LYS A 169 1.43 -14.44 20.23
CA LYS A 169 2.82 -14.90 20.39
C LYS A 169 3.56 -15.18 19.07
N LYS A 170 2.84 -15.27 17.94
CA LYS A 170 3.42 -15.55 16.61
C LYS A 170 3.27 -14.37 15.66
N LEU A 171 2.72 -13.24 16.12
CA LEU A 171 2.39 -12.09 15.27
C LEU A 171 3.57 -11.68 14.39
N ASP A 172 4.74 -11.41 14.97
CA ASP A 172 5.87 -10.91 14.19
C ASP A 172 6.45 -11.98 13.25
N SER A 173 6.31 -13.26 13.57
CA SER A 173 6.67 -14.36 12.66
C SER A 173 5.71 -14.40 11.45
N LEU A 174 4.41 -14.20 11.68
CA LEU A 174 3.40 -14.11 10.62
C LEU A 174 3.58 -12.84 9.77
N ARG A 175 3.87 -11.70 10.39
CA ARG A 175 4.18 -10.46 9.69
C ARG A 175 5.43 -10.62 8.82
N LYS A 176 6.49 -11.21 9.37
CA LYS A 176 7.72 -11.51 8.64
C LYS A 176 7.50 -12.43 7.45
N SER A 177 6.58 -13.40 7.52
CA SER A 177 6.35 -14.36 6.42
C SER A 177 5.85 -13.73 5.13
N ILE A 178 5.24 -12.54 5.22
CA ILE A 178 4.83 -11.73 4.06
C ILE A 178 5.69 -10.48 3.89
N GLY A 179 6.74 -10.28 4.70
CA GLY A 179 7.63 -9.11 4.61
C GLY A 179 7.12 -7.84 5.31
N LEU A 180 6.10 -7.94 6.17
CA LEU A 180 5.76 -6.83 7.07
C LEU A 180 6.84 -6.64 8.14
N PRO A 181 7.09 -5.39 8.58
CA PRO A 181 7.96 -5.13 9.71
C PRO A 181 7.32 -5.59 11.02
N HIS A 182 8.14 -5.73 12.07
CA HIS A 182 7.68 -5.94 13.45
C HIS A 182 6.57 -4.95 13.82
N ILE A 183 5.57 -5.36 14.62
CA ILE A 183 4.41 -4.52 14.96
C ILE A 183 4.83 -3.17 15.57
N ASP A 184 5.82 -3.20 16.47
CA ASP A 184 6.38 -2.01 17.13
C ASP A 184 7.40 -1.21 16.31
N TYR A 185 7.71 -1.60 15.06
CA TYR A 185 8.76 -0.93 14.28
C TYR A 185 8.50 0.57 14.11
N SER A 186 7.25 0.95 13.84
CA SER A 186 6.89 2.36 13.69
C SER A 186 7.09 3.14 15.00
N LYS A 187 6.71 2.55 16.15
CA LYS A 187 6.93 3.15 17.49
C LYS A 187 8.42 3.33 17.77
N TRP A 188 9.22 2.29 17.54
CA TRP A 188 10.67 2.33 17.67
C TRP A 188 11.30 3.41 16.76
N ARG A 189 10.90 3.47 15.49
CA ARG A 189 11.45 4.41 14.51
C ARG A 189 11.15 5.86 14.89
N LEU A 190 9.91 6.15 15.30
CA LEU A 190 9.52 7.50 15.73
C LEU A 190 10.25 7.93 16.99
N LYS A 191 10.33 7.04 18.00
CA LYS A 191 11.10 7.28 19.22
C LYS A 191 12.57 7.56 18.92
N THR A 192 13.19 6.74 18.06
CA THR A 192 14.61 6.88 17.71
C THR A 192 14.88 8.16 16.91
N LYS A 193 14.00 8.51 15.97
CA LYS A 193 14.23 9.65 15.06
C LYS A 193 13.86 11.00 15.66
N TYR A 194 12.84 11.05 16.51
CA TYR A 194 12.23 12.30 16.99
C TYR A 194 12.20 12.42 18.51
N ASN A 195 12.74 11.44 19.25
CA ASN A 195 12.66 11.36 20.71
C ASN A 195 11.21 11.44 21.24
N THR A 196 10.24 10.95 20.47
CA THR A 196 8.81 10.94 20.83
C THR A 196 8.37 9.56 21.30
N SER A 197 7.81 9.46 22.50
CA SER A 197 7.10 8.26 22.98
C SER A 197 5.61 8.39 22.63
N PHE A 198 5.15 7.65 21.61
CA PHE A 198 3.72 7.40 21.45
C PHE A 198 3.38 6.13 22.23
N ASP A 199 2.86 6.30 23.44
CA ASP A 199 2.29 5.19 24.20
C ASP A 199 0.87 4.93 23.71
N TYR A 200 0.77 4.07 22.70
CA TYR A 200 -0.40 3.23 22.55
C TYR A 200 -0.17 2.03 23.45
N ASP A 201 -0.94 1.96 24.54
CA ASP A 201 -1.06 0.78 25.39
C ASP A 201 -1.61 -0.36 24.52
N LEU A 202 -0.74 -1.31 24.13
CA LEU A 202 -1.16 -2.64 23.73
C LEU A 202 -1.51 -3.38 25.02
N LYS A 203 -2.73 -3.16 25.53
CA LYS A 203 -3.32 -3.97 26.60
C LYS A 203 -4.05 -5.17 26.01
#